data_AF-A0A7S1RWI3-F1
#
_entry.id   AF-A0A7S1RWI3-F1
#
_cell.length_a   1.000
_cell.length_b   1.000
_cell.length_c   1.000
_cell.angle_alpha   90.00
_cell.angle_beta   90.00
_cell.angle_gamma   90.00
#
_symmetry.space_group_name_H-M   'P 1'
#
loop_
_entity.id
_entity.type
_entity.pdbx_description
1 polymer ?
#
loop_
_entity_poly.entity_id
_entity_poly.type
_entity_poly.pdbx_seq_one_letter_code
_entity_poly.pdbx_strand_id
1 'polypeptide(L)'
;REAAALGERPIALSRSGDPATRRRAREFAEGCLLSLAVWRRFGTADFAEALGWIRRTDYAAMNALLPQSAVEAALAVWRAGKHAVAQSSEAQRSAHVAEEKAWALGSSAAARAEDFDFAGVALAKRRAARVTPAGEAVVRDAYRRLLSAIHHPIWDLWRKRDVVIDAALGGSGFAGL
;
A
#
# COMPACT_ATOMS: atom_id res chain seq x y z
N ARG A 1 -6.37 13.67 13.77
CA ARG A 1 -6.86 14.14 15.09
C ARG A 1 -6.98 12.99 16.11
N GLU A 2 -7.17 11.73 15.72
CA GLU A 2 -7.07 10.56 16.65
C GLU A 2 -5.63 10.23 17.08
N ALA A 3 -4.64 10.41 16.20
CA ALA A 3 -3.23 10.13 16.51
C ALA A 3 -2.64 10.97 17.66
N ALA A 4 -3.17 12.18 17.91
CA ALA A 4 -2.76 13.06 18.99
C ALA A 4 -3.42 12.70 20.35
N ALA A 5 -4.53 11.95 20.32
CA ALA A 5 -5.19 11.46 21.54
C ALA A 5 -4.51 10.21 22.12
N LEU A 6 -3.60 9.59 21.35
CA LEU A 6 -2.72 8.50 21.79
C LEU A 6 -1.43 9.06 22.44
N GLY A 7 -1.55 10.09 23.28
CA GLY A 7 -0.42 10.70 24.01
C GLY A 7 0.31 9.72 24.93
N GLU A 8 -0.30 8.57 25.21
CA GLU A 8 0.35 7.41 25.83
C GLU A 8 0.77 6.40 24.76
N ARG A 9 2.04 5.99 24.81
CA ARG A 9 2.61 4.98 23.90
C ARG A 9 1.69 3.75 23.87
N PRO A 10 1.40 3.12 22.72
CA PRO A 10 0.52 1.93 22.64
C PRO A 10 0.85 0.82 23.63
N ILE A 11 2.12 0.68 24.01
CA ILE A 11 2.63 -0.24 25.04
C ILE A 11 2.17 0.14 26.46
N ALA A 12 2.04 1.43 26.77
CA ALA A 12 1.50 1.88 28.04
C ALA A 12 -0.02 1.62 28.12
N LEU A 13 -0.73 1.85 27.01
CA LEU A 13 -2.17 1.59 26.89
C LEU A 13 -2.50 0.09 27.01
N SER A 14 -1.66 -0.80 26.43
CA SER A 14 -1.82 -2.25 26.54
C SER A 14 -1.61 -2.78 27.96
N ARG A 15 -0.82 -2.07 28.78
CA ARG A 15 -0.56 -2.38 30.20
C ARG A 15 -1.62 -1.82 31.14
N SER A 16 -2.54 -0.98 30.66
CA SER A 16 -3.63 -0.48 31.49
C SER A 16 -4.57 -1.64 31.88
N GLY A 17 -5.09 -1.62 33.11
CA GLY A 17 -6.07 -2.61 33.58
C GLY A 17 -7.43 -2.50 32.88
N ASP A 18 -7.69 -1.38 32.20
CA ASP A 18 -8.96 -1.09 31.53
C ASP A 18 -9.11 -1.90 30.22
N PRO A 19 -10.15 -2.76 30.10
CA PRO A 19 -10.45 -3.51 28.88
C PRO A 19 -10.70 -2.62 27.65
N ALA A 20 -11.31 -1.44 27.82
CA ALA A 20 -11.63 -0.58 26.68
C ALA A 20 -10.36 0.02 26.07
N THR A 21 -9.42 0.44 26.91
CA THR A 21 -8.12 0.97 26.50
C THR A 21 -7.25 -0.08 25.83
N ARG A 22 -7.18 -1.31 26.38
CA ARG A 22 -6.46 -2.43 25.74
C ARG A 22 -7.03 -2.78 24.36
N ARG A 23 -8.36 -2.78 24.22
CA ARG A 23 -9.00 -2.98 22.91
C ARG A 23 -8.56 -1.92 21.90
N ARG A 24 -8.60 -0.64 22.27
CA ARG A 24 -8.17 0.46 21.38
C ARG A 24 -6.70 0.33 20.96
N ALA A 25 -5.82 -0.06 21.89
CA ALA A 25 -4.40 -0.28 21.57
C ALA A 25 -4.21 -1.43 20.56
N ARG A 26 -4.95 -2.53 20.70
CA ARG A 26 -4.95 -3.66 19.76
C ARG A 26 -5.46 -3.24 18.38
N GLU A 27 -6.57 -2.50 18.34
CA GLU A 27 -7.18 -2.00 17.09
C GLU A 27 -6.23 -1.06 16.34
N PHE A 28 -5.53 -0.19 17.06
CA PHE A 28 -4.53 0.70 16.47
C PHE A 28 -3.33 -0.09 15.92
N ALA A 29 -2.79 -1.04 16.70
CA ALA A 29 -1.69 -1.88 16.27
C ALA A 29 -2.04 -2.71 15.02
N GLU A 30 -3.26 -3.25 14.95
CA GLU A 30 -3.78 -3.94 13.77
C GLU A 30 -3.81 -3.03 12.54
N GLY A 31 -4.37 -1.83 12.67
CA GLY A 31 -4.40 -0.85 11.58
C GLY A 31 -3.00 -0.45 11.07
N CYS A 32 -2.04 -0.26 12.00
CA CYS A 32 -0.65 0.01 11.64
C CYS A 32 -0.01 -1.16 10.89
N LEU A 33 -0.18 -2.38 11.41
CA LEU A 33 0.42 -3.59 10.81
C LEU A 33 -0.07 -3.79 9.37
N LEU A 34 -1.38 -3.63 9.16
CA LEU A 34 -1.99 -3.73 7.84
C LEU A 34 -1.50 -2.64 6.88
N SER A 35 -1.46 -1.39 7.35
CA SER A 35 -1.00 -0.25 6.54
C SER A 35 0.43 -0.49 6.07
N LEU A 36 1.33 -0.90 6.99
CA LEU A 36 2.72 -1.23 6.66
C LEU A 36 2.83 -2.39 5.67
N ALA A 37 2.01 -3.44 5.83
CA ALA A 37 2.04 -4.60 4.94
C ALA A 37 1.66 -4.23 3.50
N VAL A 38 0.61 -3.42 3.34
CA VAL A 38 0.16 -2.95 2.02
C VAL A 38 1.16 -1.95 1.43
N TRP A 39 1.65 -0.98 2.22
CA TRP A 39 2.68 -0.03 1.78
C TRP A 39 3.95 -0.72 1.33
N ARG A 40 4.43 -1.73 2.06
CA ARG A 40 5.63 -2.49 1.68
C ARG A 40 5.46 -3.20 0.34
N ARG A 41 4.23 -3.58 -0.01
CA ARG A 41 3.92 -4.30 -1.25
C ARG A 41 4.06 -3.42 -2.48
N PHE A 42 3.60 -2.17 -2.41
CA PHE A 42 3.78 -1.19 -3.48
C PHE A 42 5.16 -0.54 -3.40
N GLY A 43 5.54 0.00 -2.24
CA GLY A 43 6.89 0.44 -1.92
C GLY A 43 7.21 1.90 -2.25
N THR A 44 6.23 2.73 -2.63
CA THR A 44 6.44 4.16 -2.87
C THR A 44 5.78 5.03 -1.81
N ALA A 45 6.36 6.20 -1.55
CA ALA A 45 5.79 7.18 -0.62
C ALA A 45 4.49 7.78 -1.16
N ASP A 46 4.41 8.07 -2.47
CA ASP A 46 3.20 8.58 -3.12
C ASP A 46 2.01 7.64 -2.95
N PHE A 47 2.24 6.32 -3.05
CA PHE A 47 1.20 5.33 -2.78
C PHE A 47 0.77 5.33 -1.31
N ALA A 48 1.72 5.37 -0.38
CA ALA A 48 1.40 5.39 1.05
C ALA A 48 0.57 6.61 1.43
N GLU A 49 0.90 7.78 0.86
CA GLU A 49 0.12 9.01 1.04
C GLU A 49 -1.28 8.89 0.43
N ALA A 50 -1.41 8.36 -0.79
CA ALA A 50 -2.70 8.19 -1.47
C ALA A 50 -3.62 7.19 -0.78
N LEU A 51 -3.08 6.09 -0.24
CA LEU A 51 -3.87 5.09 0.49
C LEU A 51 -4.26 5.59 1.89
N GLY A 52 -3.35 6.33 2.53
CA GLY A 52 -3.49 6.73 3.93
C GLY A 52 -3.45 5.57 4.91
N TRP A 53 -3.94 5.82 6.13
CA TRP A 53 -4.00 4.82 7.21
C TRP A 53 -5.24 3.94 7.07
N ILE A 54 -5.02 2.62 7.07
CA ILE A 54 -6.11 1.64 7.08
C ILE A 54 -6.72 1.61 8.49
N ARG A 55 -8.00 1.98 8.58
CA ARG A 55 -8.79 1.80 9.80
C ARG A 55 -9.22 0.34 9.93
N ARG A 56 -9.37 -0.15 11.16
CA ARG A 56 -9.89 -1.49 11.42
C ARG A 56 -11.20 -1.69 10.65
N THR A 57 -11.20 -2.74 9.85
CA THR A 57 -12.35 -3.28 9.14
C THR A 57 -12.51 -4.71 9.62
N ASP A 58 -13.75 -5.22 9.69
CA ASP A 58 -13.95 -6.64 9.96
C ASP A 58 -13.32 -7.51 8.85
N TYR A 59 -13.18 -8.81 9.10
CA TYR A 59 -12.52 -9.72 8.15
C TYR A 59 -13.15 -9.69 6.75
N ALA A 60 -14.48 -9.55 6.66
CA ALA A 60 -15.20 -9.52 5.40
C ALA A 60 -14.90 -8.23 4.62
N ALA A 61 -14.95 -7.08 5.31
CA ALA A 61 -14.59 -5.78 4.77
C ALA A 61 -13.10 -5.72 4.39
N MET A 62 -12.23 -6.37 5.15
CA MET A 62 -10.81 -6.49 4.81
C MET A 62 -10.56 -7.29 3.53
N ASN A 63 -11.24 -8.41 3.34
CA ASN A 63 -11.07 -9.22 2.14
C ASN A 63 -11.69 -8.55 0.90
N ALA A 64 -12.84 -7.90 1.06
CA ALA A 64 -13.57 -7.31 -0.05
C ALA A 64 -13.09 -5.90 -0.41
N LEU A 65 -12.87 -5.03 0.58
CA LEU A 65 -12.67 -3.60 0.35
C LEU A 65 -11.19 -3.23 0.27
N LEU A 66 -10.33 -3.84 1.10
CA LEU A 66 -8.93 -3.42 1.16
C LEU A 66 -8.19 -3.61 -0.19
N PRO A 67 -8.33 -4.74 -0.92
CA PRO A 67 -7.69 -4.87 -2.22
C PRO A 67 -8.20 -3.82 -3.21
N GLN A 68 -9.49 -3.50 -3.18
CA GLN A 68 -10.09 -2.51 -4.07
C GLN A 68 -9.58 -1.10 -3.73
N SER A 69 -9.62 -0.69 -2.46
CA SER A 69 -9.12 0.63 -2.02
C SER A 69 -7.64 0.81 -2.32
N ALA A 70 -6.80 -0.22 -2.11
CA ALA A 70 -5.39 -0.19 -2.47
C ALA A 70 -5.18 -0.03 -3.98
N VAL A 71 -5.94 -0.75 -4.81
CA VAL A 71 -5.87 -0.61 -6.27
C VAL A 71 -6.29 0.80 -6.70
N GLU A 72 -7.38 1.36 -6.16
CA GLU A 72 -7.81 2.72 -6.51
C GLU A 72 -6.80 3.79 -6.09
N ALA A 73 -6.21 3.67 -4.89
CA ALA A 73 -5.15 4.57 -4.44
C ALA A 73 -3.92 4.51 -5.37
N ALA A 74 -3.48 3.31 -5.74
CA ALA A 74 -2.38 3.13 -6.69
C ALA A 74 -2.72 3.67 -8.08
N LEU A 75 -3.96 3.50 -8.55
CA LEU A 75 -4.40 4.07 -9.81
C LEU A 75 -4.43 5.60 -9.75
N ALA A 76 -4.83 6.20 -8.64
CA ALA A 76 -4.78 7.66 -8.47
C ALA A 76 -3.35 8.19 -8.63
N VAL A 77 -2.36 7.54 -8.01
CA VAL A 77 -0.93 7.88 -8.17
C VAL A 77 -0.48 7.72 -9.62
N TRP A 78 -0.85 6.62 -10.26
CA TRP A 78 -0.51 6.35 -11.65
C TRP A 78 -1.13 7.34 -12.64
N ARG A 79 -2.41 7.71 -12.43
CA ARG A 79 -3.09 8.74 -13.23
C ARG A 79 -2.46 10.12 -13.06
N ALA A 80 -1.84 10.40 -11.92
CA ALA A 80 -1.02 11.60 -11.72
C ALA A 80 0.36 11.55 -12.42
N GLY A 81 0.65 10.48 -13.17
CA GLY A 81 1.87 10.31 -13.96
C GLY A 81 3.07 9.82 -13.17
N LYS A 82 2.86 9.35 -11.94
CA LYS A 82 3.90 8.78 -11.06
C LYS A 82 3.80 7.26 -11.03
N HIS A 83 4.87 6.58 -10.64
CA HIS A 83 4.82 5.15 -10.36
C HIS A 83 4.19 4.92 -8.98
N ALA A 84 3.16 4.09 -8.91
CA ALA A 84 2.60 3.64 -7.65
C ALA A 84 3.43 2.52 -7.02
N VAL A 85 4.24 1.82 -7.83
CA VAL A 85 5.08 0.71 -7.37
C VAL A 85 6.56 1.03 -7.45
N ALA A 86 7.32 0.54 -6.48
CA ALA A 86 8.77 0.54 -6.49
C ALA A 86 9.30 -0.57 -7.41
N GLN A 87 10.59 -0.91 -7.29
CA GLN A 87 11.24 -1.96 -8.08
C GLN A 87 12.07 -2.93 -7.23
N SER A 88 11.84 -2.94 -5.90
CA SER A 88 12.64 -3.72 -4.94
C SER A 88 12.41 -5.24 -4.97
N SER A 89 11.34 -5.70 -5.62
CA SER A 89 11.02 -7.12 -5.78
C SER A 89 10.57 -7.44 -7.20
N GLU A 90 10.58 -8.71 -7.58
CA GLU A 90 10.14 -9.15 -8.92
C GLU A 90 8.67 -8.79 -9.19
N ALA A 91 7.79 -9.00 -8.23
CA ALA A 91 6.37 -8.65 -8.36
C ALA A 91 6.19 -7.14 -8.59
N GLN A 92 6.95 -6.31 -7.86
CA GLN A 92 6.96 -4.87 -8.06
C GLN A 92 7.48 -4.47 -9.44
N ARG A 93 8.58 -5.07 -9.91
CA ARG A 93 9.11 -4.83 -11.26
C ARG A 93 8.12 -5.22 -12.34
N SER A 94 7.41 -6.34 -12.19
CA SER A 94 6.37 -6.74 -13.13
C SER A 94 5.23 -5.73 -13.20
N ALA A 95 4.78 -5.20 -12.06
CA ALA A 95 3.76 -4.16 -12.03
C ALA A 95 4.28 -2.84 -12.63
N HIS A 96 5.54 -2.49 -12.37
CA HIS A 96 6.17 -1.29 -12.92
C HIS A 96 6.28 -1.36 -14.45
N VAL A 97 6.62 -2.52 -15.01
CA VAL A 97 6.62 -2.72 -16.46
C VAL A 97 5.21 -2.55 -17.04
N ALA A 98 4.17 -2.94 -16.32
CA ALA A 98 2.79 -2.72 -16.74
C ALA A 98 2.41 -1.23 -16.73
N GLU A 99 2.85 -0.45 -15.74
CA GLU A 99 2.67 1.02 -15.71
C GLU A 99 3.30 1.69 -16.93
N GLU A 100 4.55 1.36 -17.25
CA GLU A 100 5.28 1.90 -18.42
C GLU A 100 4.56 1.54 -19.73
N LYS A 101 4.19 0.27 -19.89
CA LYS A 101 3.44 -0.19 -21.08
C LYS A 101 2.11 0.55 -21.22
N ALA A 102 1.41 0.79 -20.12
CA ALA A 102 0.12 1.46 -20.13
C ALA A 102 0.21 2.94 -20.55
N TRP A 103 1.23 3.70 -20.12
CA TRP A 103 1.46 5.03 -20.66
C TRP A 103 1.89 4.99 -22.13
N ALA A 104 2.63 3.95 -22.55
CA ALA A 104 3.03 3.79 -23.94
C ALA A 104 1.82 3.58 -24.88
N LEU A 105 0.72 2.98 -24.40
CA LEU A 105 -0.53 2.83 -25.17
C LEU A 105 -1.16 4.19 -25.56
N GLY A 106 -1.00 5.22 -24.72
CA GLY A 106 -1.45 6.58 -25.02
C GLY A 106 -0.46 7.40 -25.84
N SER A 107 0.70 6.84 -26.22
CA SER A 107 1.76 7.55 -26.95
C SER A 107 1.86 7.08 -28.41
N SER A 108 2.00 8.03 -29.32
CA SER A 108 2.45 7.74 -30.69
C SER A 108 3.94 7.32 -30.68
N ALA A 109 4.37 6.58 -31.70
CA ALA A 109 5.77 6.12 -31.79
C ALA A 109 6.79 7.27 -31.78
N ALA A 110 6.44 8.43 -32.38
CA ALA A 110 7.27 9.63 -32.41
C ALA A 110 7.43 10.26 -31.01
N ALA A 111 6.37 10.28 -30.20
CA ALA A 111 6.39 10.88 -28.86
C ALA A 111 7.22 10.10 -27.83
N ARG A 112 7.56 8.82 -28.12
CA ARG A 112 8.35 7.95 -27.21
C ARG A 112 9.85 8.25 -27.25
N ALA A 113 10.38 8.73 -28.38
CA ALA A 113 11.80 8.99 -28.53
C ALA A 113 12.26 10.24 -27.75
N GLU A 114 11.35 11.16 -27.48
CA GLU A 114 11.63 12.44 -26.80
C GLU A 114 11.66 12.34 -25.27
N ASP A 115 11.20 11.24 -24.67
CA ASP A 115 10.98 11.18 -23.22
C ASP A 115 12.26 11.09 -22.37
N PHE A 116 13.42 10.87 -22.99
CA PHE A 116 14.68 10.63 -22.28
C PHE A 116 15.29 11.87 -21.59
N ASP A 117 14.77 13.08 -21.81
CA ASP A 117 15.42 14.34 -21.40
C ASP A 117 14.59 15.20 -20.42
N PHE A 118 13.50 14.66 -19.85
CA PHE A 118 12.61 15.44 -18.99
C PHE A 118 12.88 15.24 -17.50
N ALA A 119 13.04 16.36 -16.77
CA ALA A 119 13.06 16.37 -15.31
C ALA A 119 11.72 15.86 -14.71
N GLY A 120 11.77 15.24 -13.52
CA GLY A 120 10.69 14.42 -12.96
C GLY A 120 9.27 15.01 -13.01
N VAL A 121 9.08 16.31 -12.74
CA VAL A 121 7.74 16.96 -12.79
C VAL A 121 7.21 17.08 -14.23
N ALA A 122 8.08 17.37 -15.19
CA ALA A 122 7.69 17.46 -16.60
C ALA A 122 7.31 16.08 -17.15
N LEU A 123 8.07 15.05 -16.79
CA LEU A 123 7.77 13.66 -17.15
C LEU A 123 6.42 13.21 -16.57
N ALA A 124 6.14 13.51 -15.31
CA ALA A 124 4.86 13.17 -14.68
C ALA A 124 3.67 13.82 -15.41
N LYS A 125 3.76 15.11 -15.77
CA LYS A 125 2.71 15.80 -16.55
C LYS A 125 2.46 15.13 -17.91
N ARG A 126 3.53 14.75 -18.63
CA ARG A 126 3.40 14.04 -19.93
C ARG A 126 2.73 12.68 -19.75
N ARG A 127 3.12 11.91 -18.72
CA ARG A 127 2.54 10.61 -18.41
C ARG A 127 1.05 10.71 -18.05
N ALA A 128 0.68 11.69 -17.23
CA ALA A 128 -0.72 11.95 -16.89
C ALA A 128 -1.58 12.24 -18.13
N ALA A 129 -1.05 12.98 -19.10
CA ALA A 129 -1.74 13.27 -20.37
C ALA A 129 -1.93 12.03 -21.27
N ARG A 130 -1.21 10.92 -21.01
CA ARG A 130 -1.27 9.66 -21.78
C ARG A 130 -2.10 8.58 -21.11
N VAL A 131 -2.80 8.91 -20.03
CA VAL A 131 -3.72 7.99 -19.38
C VAL A 131 -4.86 7.65 -20.33
N THR A 132 -5.06 6.36 -20.58
CA THR A 132 -6.15 5.85 -21.42
C THR A 132 -6.94 4.78 -20.66
N PRO A 133 -8.21 4.54 -21.02
CA PRO A 133 -9.00 3.46 -20.40
C PRO A 133 -8.35 2.07 -20.55
N ALA A 134 -7.71 1.81 -21.70
CA ALA A 134 -6.99 0.56 -21.95
C ALA A 134 -5.75 0.43 -21.06
N GLY A 135 -4.97 1.51 -20.93
CA GLY A 135 -3.81 1.55 -20.02
C GLY A 135 -4.23 1.35 -18.57
N GLU A 136 -5.31 1.99 -18.14
CA GLU A 136 -5.85 1.81 -16.79
C GLU A 136 -6.21 0.35 -16.52
N ALA A 137 -6.89 -0.33 -17.47
CA ALA A 137 -7.26 -1.73 -17.31
C ALA A 137 -6.03 -2.64 -17.11
N VAL A 138 -4.95 -2.41 -17.86
CA VAL A 138 -3.68 -3.14 -17.75
C VAL A 138 -3.05 -2.94 -16.36
N VAL A 139 -2.97 -1.69 -15.89
CA VAL A 139 -2.36 -1.36 -14.61
C VAL A 139 -3.18 -1.87 -13.44
N ARG A 140 -4.51 -1.73 -13.52
CA ARG A 140 -5.46 -2.25 -12.55
C ARG A 140 -5.29 -3.77 -12.36
N ASP A 141 -5.18 -4.51 -13.45
CA ASP A 141 -4.93 -5.95 -13.40
C ASP A 141 -3.56 -6.28 -12.78
N ALA A 142 -2.52 -5.54 -13.14
CA ALA A 142 -1.19 -5.71 -12.56
C ALA A 142 -1.17 -5.45 -11.04
N TYR A 143 -1.87 -4.42 -10.56
CA TYR A 143 -1.98 -4.15 -9.12
C TYR A 143 -2.78 -5.21 -8.37
N ARG A 144 -3.86 -5.73 -8.98
CA ARG A 144 -4.59 -6.87 -8.41
C ARG A 144 -3.67 -8.08 -8.26
N ARG A 145 -2.91 -8.42 -9.29
CA ARG A 145 -1.91 -9.51 -9.25
C ARG A 145 -0.79 -9.24 -8.23
N LEU A 146 -0.34 -8.00 -8.11
CA LEU A 146 0.65 -7.60 -7.11
C LEU A 146 0.13 -7.88 -5.71
N LEU A 147 -1.12 -7.53 -5.42
CA LEU A 147 -1.78 -7.82 -4.13
C LEU A 147 -2.09 -9.32 -3.96
N SER A 148 -2.38 -10.03 -5.05
CA SER A 148 -2.83 -11.43 -5.03
C SER A 148 -1.77 -12.51 -5.24
N ALA A 149 -0.48 -12.15 -5.30
CA ALA A 149 0.57 -13.11 -5.60
C ALA A 149 0.67 -14.25 -4.57
N ILE A 150 0.97 -15.45 -5.07
CA ILE A 150 0.87 -16.78 -4.43
C ILE A 150 1.55 -16.87 -3.05
N HIS A 151 2.64 -16.14 -2.82
CA HIS A 151 3.15 -15.91 -1.46
C HIS A 151 2.51 -14.65 -0.94
N HIS A 152 1.34 -14.77 -0.33
CA HIS A 152 0.57 -13.67 0.18
C HIS A 152 1.08 -13.24 1.56
N PRO A 153 2.10 -12.37 1.67
CA PRO A 153 2.72 -12.08 2.95
C PRO A 153 1.74 -11.29 3.82
N ILE A 154 0.80 -10.58 3.19
CA ILE A 154 -0.32 -9.87 3.84
C ILE A 154 -1.29 -10.88 4.48
N TRP A 155 -1.61 -11.98 3.82
CA TRP A 155 -2.51 -13.00 4.39
C TRP A 155 -1.82 -13.83 5.47
N ASP A 156 -0.56 -14.16 5.27
CA ASP A 156 0.22 -14.84 6.30
C ASP A 156 0.42 -13.95 7.53
N LEU A 157 0.68 -12.65 7.31
CA LEU A 157 0.73 -11.66 8.37
C LEU A 157 -0.63 -11.51 9.05
N TRP A 158 -1.72 -11.51 8.29
CA TRP A 158 -3.08 -11.47 8.84
C TRP A 158 -3.38 -12.66 9.74
N ARG A 159 -3.01 -13.88 9.32
CA ARG A 159 -3.15 -15.09 10.14
C ARG A 159 -2.32 -15.03 11.41
N LYS A 160 -1.14 -14.40 11.34
CA LYS A 160 -0.23 -14.23 12.49
C LYS A 160 -0.44 -12.94 13.25
N ARG A 161 -1.46 -12.13 12.91
CA ARG A 161 -1.59 -10.76 13.41
C ARG A 161 -1.69 -10.69 14.91
N ASP A 162 -2.45 -11.61 15.51
CA ASP A 162 -2.63 -11.64 16.96
C ASP A 162 -1.30 -11.88 17.66
N VAL A 163 -0.50 -12.84 17.18
CA VAL A 163 0.85 -13.12 17.69
C VAL A 163 1.78 -11.91 17.53
N VAL A 164 1.76 -11.24 16.38
CA VAL A 164 2.61 -10.07 16.10
C VAL A 164 2.19 -8.88 16.97
N ILE A 165 0.90 -8.63 17.13
CA ILE A 165 0.36 -7.54 17.94
C ILE A 165 0.64 -7.81 19.42
N ASP A 166 0.43 -9.05 19.89
CA ASP A 166 0.69 -9.44 21.27
C ASP A 166 2.19 -9.33 21.59
N ALA A 167 3.08 -9.72 20.67
CA ALA A 167 4.52 -9.50 20.81
C ALA A 167 4.89 -8.00 20.83
N ALA A 168 4.31 -7.20 19.94
CA ALA A 168 4.58 -5.76 19.85
C ALA A 168 4.08 -4.99 21.09
N LEU A 169 2.97 -5.41 21.69
CA LEU A 169 2.35 -4.77 22.86
C LEU A 169 2.84 -5.35 24.20
N GLY A 170 3.31 -6.60 24.23
CA GLY A 170 3.73 -7.34 25.43
C GLY A 170 5.12 -6.97 25.96
N GLY A 171 5.97 -6.32 25.16
CA GLY A 171 7.26 -5.77 25.61
C GLY A 171 8.40 -6.78 25.80
N SER A 172 8.14 -8.09 25.71
CA SER A 172 9.16 -9.07 25.34
C SER A 172 9.37 -8.93 23.84
N GLY A 173 10.45 -8.27 23.41
CA GLY A 173 10.83 -8.28 21.99
C GLY A 173 10.92 -9.72 21.46
N PHE A 174 11.10 -9.86 20.15
CA PHE A 174 11.26 -11.14 19.41
C PHE A 174 12.40 -12.08 19.90
N ALA A 175 12.90 -11.92 21.12
CA ALA A 175 13.97 -12.67 21.78
C ALA A 175 13.65 -14.16 22.06
N GLY A 176 12.59 -14.73 21.48
CA GLY A 176 12.19 -16.12 21.67
C GLY A 176 11.69 -16.82 20.40
N LEU A 177 11.89 -16.22 19.22
CA LEU A 177 11.67 -16.88 17.92
C LEU A 177 13.00 -17.18 17.24
#